data_AF-A0AAU6S5I0-F1
#
_entry.id   AF-A0AAU6S5I0-F1
#
_cell.length_a   1.000
_cell.length_b   1.000
_cell.length_c   1.000
_cell.angle_alpha   90.00
_cell.angle_beta   90.00
_cell.angle_gamma   90.00
#
_symmetry.space_group_name_H-M   'P 1'
#
loop_
_entity.id
_entity.type
_entity.pdbx_description
1 polymer ?
#
loop_
_entity_poly.entity_id
_entity_poly.type
_entity_poly.pdbx_seq_one_letter_code
_entity_poly.pdbx_strand_id
1 'polypeptide(L)'
;LNVDDCKPNPCQNGGTCHDLVDNFQCSCPPGTLGYICEINIDDCRPGACHNNGTCIDKVGGFECKCPPGFVGPRCEGDINECLSNPCSTPGTLDCVQLVNDYHCNCKAGYMGRHCEVKVNFCANSPCQNGGICTTIHAGHRCTCQEGFYGKNCEFSGYDCDSDPCQNGGVCRISEGGGYHCDCPKGTDGTNCELDSLNECDSNPCRHPDASCQDKLADYACYCPPKHTGKNCEIYDRSSLGGLGQPVVTRKDTTTYYAKDLELQRKQCVKNNCPLKRGNYRCDEECNTYACDFDGNDCSLGINPWVNCTAPIRCWEVFMDGNCDEECYNPQCLFDGRDCEKTLQLCNPVYDAYCQKHYANGHCDYGCNNAEC
;
A
#
# COMPACT_ATOMS: atom_id res chain seq x y z
N LEU A 1 7.69 -80.49 8.50
CA LEU A 1 8.91 -79.90 9.08
C LEU A 1 8.87 -78.43 8.65
N ASN A 2 8.85 -77.45 9.56
CA ASN A 2 8.93 -76.05 9.14
C ASN A 2 10.40 -75.66 9.02
N VAL A 3 10.82 -75.19 7.85
CA VAL A 3 12.16 -74.65 7.63
C VAL A 3 12.06 -73.13 7.81
N ASP A 4 13.06 -72.51 8.44
CA ASP A 4 13.10 -71.04 8.62
C ASP A 4 13.36 -70.38 7.26
N ASP A 5 12.28 -69.99 6.59
CA ASP A 5 12.31 -69.39 5.25
C ASP A 5 12.81 -67.94 5.27
N CYS A 6 13.08 -67.37 6.46
CA CYS A 6 13.65 -66.05 6.66
C CYS A 6 15.19 -66.05 6.76
N LYS A 7 15.88 -67.17 6.48
CA LYS A 7 17.35 -67.24 6.51
C LYS A 7 17.97 -67.78 5.22
N PRO A 8 18.75 -66.95 4.48
CA PRO A 8 19.01 -65.52 4.72
C PRO A 8 17.76 -64.66 4.50
N ASN A 9 17.68 -63.46 5.12
CA ASN A 9 16.49 -62.59 5.02
C ASN A 9 16.16 -62.30 3.54
N PRO A 10 15.01 -62.77 3.02
CA PRO A 10 14.64 -62.57 1.63
C PRO A 10 14.07 -61.18 1.34
N CYS A 11 13.64 -60.44 2.38
CA CYS A 11 13.05 -59.12 2.22
C CYS A 11 14.12 -58.05 1.93
N GLN A 12 13.95 -57.32 0.84
CA GLN A 12 14.82 -56.23 0.41
C GLN A 12 14.44 -54.90 1.09
N ASN A 13 15.25 -53.86 0.86
CA ASN A 13 14.93 -52.48 1.25
C ASN A 13 14.56 -52.27 2.74
N GLY A 14 15.13 -53.09 3.63
CA GLY A 14 14.85 -53.00 5.07
C GLY A 14 13.53 -53.66 5.49
N GLY A 15 12.91 -54.47 4.62
CA GLY A 15 11.73 -55.27 4.92
C GLY A 15 11.92 -56.25 6.07
N THR A 16 10.87 -56.43 6.87
CA THR A 16 10.85 -57.40 7.98
C THR A 16 10.25 -58.72 7.50
N CYS A 17 11.00 -59.81 7.62
CA CYS A 17 10.54 -61.15 7.23
C CYS A 17 9.74 -61.83 8.33
N HIS A 18 8.66 -62.50 7.94
CA HIS A 18 7.81 -63.33 8.78
C HIS A 18 7.80 -64.76 8.24
N ASP A 19 8.31 -65.71 9.04
CA ASP A 19 8.36 -67.15 8.73
C ASP A 19 6.94 -67.75 8.78
N LEU A 20 6.56 -68.48 7.74
CA LEU A 20 5.27 -69.19 7.63
C LEU A 20 5.55 -70.68 7.41
N VAL A 21 4.50 -71.48 7.14
CA VAL A 21 4.68 -72.91 6.84
C VAL A 21 4.94 -73.09 5.35
N ASP A 22 6.16 -73.53 5.00
CA ASP A 22 6.62 -73.75 3.61
C ASP A 22 6.58 -72.45 2.76
N ASN A 23 6.72 -71.30 3.41
CA ASN A 23 6.64 -69.98 2.80
C ASN A 23 7.10 -68.88 3.77
N PHE A 24 7.23 -67.64 3.28
CA PHE A 24 7.47 -66.45 4.08
C PHE A 24 6.61 -65.26 3.60
N GLN A 25 6.52 -64.24 4.44
CA GLN A 25 5.89 -62.96 4.11
C GLN A 25 6.77 -61.78 4.52
N CYS A 26 6.89 -60.78 3.66
CA CYS A 26 7.60 -59.54 3.99
C CYS A 26 6.63 -58.43 4.40
N SER A 27 6.92 -57.77 5.52
CA SER A 27 6.32 -56.47 5.86
C SER A 27 7.23 -55.35 5.36
N CYS A 28 6.74 -54.61 4.36
CA CYS A 28 7.51 -53.56 3.70
C CYS A 28 7.46 -52.24 4.47
N PRO A 29 8.60 -51.56 4.67
CA PRO A 29 8.61 -50.22 5.25
C PRO A 29 7.92 -49.20 4.32
N PRO A 30 7.44 -48.07 4.85
CA PRO A 30 6.81 -47.01 4.05
C PRO A 30 7.68 -46.62 2.84
N GLY A 31 7.05 -46.43 1.67
CA GLY A 31 7.74 -46.08 0.43
C GLY A 31 8.31 -47.27 -0.35
N THR A 32 8.06 -48.51 0.08
CA THR A 32 8.48 -49.73 -0.65
C THR A 32 7.29 -50.66 -0.90
N LEU A 33 7.32 -51.39 -2.02
CA LEU A 33 6.27 -52.30 -2.49
C LEU A 33 6.89 -53.59 -3.05
N GLY A 34 6.03 -54.55 -3.38
CA GLY A 34 6.43 -55.83 -3.96
C GLY A 34 6.32 -56.98 -2.96
N TYR A 35 6.54 -58.20 -3.45
CA TYR A 35 6.38 -59.39 -2.63
C TYR A 35 7.50 -59.53 -1.58
N ILE A 36 8.70 -59.08 -1.94
CA ILE A 36 9.87 -59.03 -1.06
C ILE A 36 10.37 -57.61 -0.84
N CYS A 37 9.50 -56.60 -1.01
CA CYS A 37 9.82 -55.18 -0.90
C CYS A 37 10.88 -54.70 -1.90
N GLU A 38 10.96 -55.34 -3.07
CA GLU A 38 11.93 -55.07 -4.14
C GLU A 38 11.67 -53.77 -4.90
N ILE A 39 10.47 -53.19 -4.80
CA ILE A 39 10.10 -51.97 -5.50
C ILE A 39 10.26 -50.78 -4.54
N ASN A 40 11.19 -49.86 -4.85
CA ASN A 40 11.22 -48.54 -4.21
C ASN A 40 10.27 -47.60 -4.97
N ILE A 41 9.37 -46.92 -4.25
CA ILE A 41 8.54 -45.89 -4.85
C ILE A 41 9.41 -44.65 -5.07
N ASP A 42 9.36 -44.06 -6.27
CA ASP A 42 10.07 -42.81 -6.55
C ASP A 42 9.38 -41.65 -5.80
N ASP A 43 10.03 -41.19 -4.74
CA ASP A 43 9.54 -40.10 -3.90
C ASP A 43 9.81 -38.70 -4.50
N CYS A 44 10.54 -38.62 -5.62
CA CYS A 44 10.89 -37.38 -6.32
C CYS A 44 9.79 -36.85 -7.26
N ARG A 45 8.60 -36.68 -6.70
CA ARG A 45 7.48 -36.02 -7.40
C ARG A 45 7.71 -34.52 -7.62
N PRO A 46 7.01 -33.87 -8.58
CA PRO A 46 7.07 -32.43 -8.77
C PRO A 46 6.80 -31.68 -7.45
N GLY A 47 7.71 -30.77 -7.12
CA GLY A 47 7.67 -30.02 -5.86
C GLY A 47 8.22 -30.77 -4.64
N ALA A 48 8.82 -31.97 -4.78
CA ALA A 48 9.49 -32.65 -3.66
C ALA A 48 10.57 -31.78 -3.01
N CYS A 49 11.39 -31.09 -3.82
CA CYS A 49 12.35 -30.09 -3.37
C CYS A 49 11.92 -28.69 -3.84
N HIS A 50 12.07 -27.70 -2.95
CA HIS A 50 11.79 -26.29 -3.22
C HIS A 50 13.02 -25.57 -3.79
N ASN A 51 12.83 -24.33 -4.23
CA ASN A 51 13.89 -23.40 -4.64
C ASN A 51 14.88 -24.01 -5.66
N ASN A 52 14.36 -24.79 -6.61
CA ASN A 52 15.14 -25.48 -7.64
C ASN A 52 16.16 -26.49 -7.07
N GLY A 53 15.87 -27.06 -5.90
CA GLY A 53 16.63 -28.16 -5.31
C GLY A 53 16.56 -29.43 -6.14
N THR A 54 17.66 -30.20 -6.14
CA THR A 54 17.74 -31.47 -6.86
C THR A 54 17.26 -32.59 -5.95
N CYS A 55 16.17 -33.27 -6.35
CA CYS A 55 15.66 -34.42 -5.63
C CYS A 55 16.45 -35.69 -5.96
N ILE A 56 16.76 -36.48 -4.94
CA ILE A 56 17.42 -37.77 -5.05
C ILE A 56 16.56 -38.80 -4.31
N ASP A 57 16.01 -39.74 -5.07
CA ASP A 57 15.24 -40.85 -4.54
C ASP A 57 16.10 -41.75 -3.63
N LYS A 58 15.53 -42.19 -2.52
CA LYS A 58 16.15 -43.07 -1.52
C LYS A 58 15.19 -44.18 -1.17
N VAL A 59 15.69 -45.23 -0.52
CA VAL A 59 14.83 -46.32 -0.06
C VAL A 59 13.88 -45.79 1.02
N GLY A 60 12.57 -45.80 0.72
CA GLY A 60 11.51 -45.36 1.63
C GLY A 60 11.47 -43.84 1.89
N GLY A 61 12.03 -43.02 1.00
CA GLY A 61 12.00 -41.57 1.10
C GLY A 61 12.84 -40.87 0.03
N PHE A 62 13.11 -39.57 0.22
CA PHE A 62 13.96 -38.79 -0.69
C PHE A 62 14.87 -37.84 0.06
N GLU A 63 15.93 -37.38 -0.62
CA GLU A 63 16.87 -36.38 -0.14
C GLU A 63 16.89 -35.21 -1.14
N CYS A 64 16.79 -33.99 -0.64
CA CYS A 64 16.96 -32.78 -1.46
C CYS A 64 18.38 -32.23 -1.33
N LYS A 65 19.07 -32.08 -2.47
CA LYS A 65 20.30 -31.29 -2.56
C LYS A 65 19.95 -29.85 -2.87
N CYS A 66 20.16 -28.97 -1.90
CA CYS A 66 19.83 -27.57 -2.01
C CYS A 66 20.86 -26.79 -2.85
N PRO A 67 20.41 -25.84 -3.68
CA PRO A 67 21.32 -24.90 -4.29
C PRO A 67 21.94 -23.97 -3.23
N PRO A 68 23.05 -23.29 -3.58
CA PRO A 68 23.61 -22.24 -2.72
C PRO A 68 22.55 -21.23 -2.30
N GLY A 69 22.60 -20.78 -1.03
CA GLY A 69 21.63 -19.86 -0.47
C GLY A 69 20.39 -20.51 0.14
N PHE A 70 20.21 -21.84 0.02
CA PHE A 70 19.03 -22.52 0.57
C PHE A 70 19.38 -23.65 1.54
N VAL A 71 18.49 -23.87 2.51
CA VAL A 71 18.62 -24.86 3.60
C VAL A 71 17.28 -25.53 3.89
N GLY A 72 17.35 -26.61 4.68
CA GLY A 72 16.20 -27.40 5.09
C GLY A 72 16.12 -28.74 4.35
N PRO A 73 15.38 -29.71 4.90
CA PRO A 73 15.23 -31.05 4.32
C PRO A 73 14.63 -31.04 2.91
N ARG A 74 13.90 -29.97 2.53
CA ARG A 74 13.31 -29.78 1.21
C ARG A 74 13.76 -28.47 0.56
N CYS A 75 14.83 -27.86 1.03
CA CYS A 75 15.36 -26.58 0.54
C CYS A 75 14.37 -25.42 0.65
N GLU A 76 13.49 -25.48 1.65
CA GLU A 76 12.42 -24.50 1.88
C GLU A 76 12.89 -23.20 2.52
N GLY A 77 14.06 -23.21 3.18
CA GLY A 77 14.60 -22.05 3.87
C GLY A 77 15.60 -21.30 3.01
N ASP A 78 15.50 -19.97 2.98
CA ASP A 78 16.53 -19.07 2.46
C ASP A 78 17.55 -18.77 3.58
N ILE A 79 18.84 -18.87 3.28
CA ILE A 79 19.92 -18.60 4.23
C ILE A 79 20.02 -17.10 4.42
N ASN A 80 20.00 -16.60 5.65
CA ASN A 80 20.22 -15.18 5.86
C ASN A 80 21.71 -14.78 5.80
N GLU A 81 22.19 -14.27 4.66
CA GLU A 81 23.58 -13.87 4.47
C GLU A 81 23.99 -12.69 5.36
N CYS A 82 23.05 -11.82 5.74
CA CYS A 82 23.33 -10.69 6.62
C CYS A 82 23.78 -11.12 8.03
N LEU A 83 23.42 -12.32 8.50
CA LEU A 83 23.86 -12.84 9.81
C LEU A 83 25.37 -13.08 9.90
N SER A 84 26.06 -13.20 8.76
CA SER A 84 27.52 -13.32 8.72
C SER A 84 28.24 -11.98 8.91
N ASN A 85 27.49 -10.89 9.15
CA ASN A 85 27.99 -9.51 9.24
C ASN A 85 28.91 -9.11 8.06
N PRO A 86 28.49 -9.31 6.80
CA PRO A 86 29.34 -9.01 5.66
C PRO A 86 29.54 -7.50 5.46
N CYS A 87 28.66 -6.65 5.98
CA CYS A 87 28.71 -5.21 5.80
C CYS A 87 29.62 -4.49 6.82
N SER A 88 30.34 -3.48 6.37
CA SER A 88 31.18 -2.62 7.21
C SER A 88 30.32 -1.83 8.20
N THR A 89 30.44 -2.13 9.49
CA THR A 89 29.73 -1.45 10.58
C THR A 89 29.82 0.09 10.56
N PRO A 90 31.00 0.72 10.32
CA PRO A 90 31.07 2.18 10.29
C PRO A 90 30.33 2.78 9.11
N GLY A 91 30.33 2.11 7.96
CA GLY A 91 29.82 2.64 6.69
C GLY A 91 28.42 2.20 6.31
N THR A 92 27.81 1.25 7.02
CA THR A 92 26.51 0.67 6.66
C THR A 92 25.38 1.21 7.55
N LEU A 93 24.22 1.48 6.94
CA LEU A 93 22.96 1.83 7.60
C LEU A 93 22.21 0.56 8.02
N ASP A 94 22.02 -0.35 7.06
CA ASP A 94 21.36 -1.64 7.22
C ASP A 94 21.86 -2.65 6.17
N CYS A 95 21.73 -3.93 6.48
CA CYS A 95 22.00 -5.04 5.56
C CYS A 95 20.66 -5.61 5.09
N VAL A 96 20.50 -5.72 3.78
CA VAL A 96 19.30 -6.25 3.14
C VAL A 96 19.59 -7.66 2.67
N GLN A 97 18.79 -8.60 3.16
CA GLN A 97 18.74 -9.99 2.73
C GLN A 97 18.22 -10.08 1.28
N LEU A 98 18.90 -10.81 0.41
CA LEU A 98 18.44 -11.14 -0.94
C LEU A 98 18.53 -12.66 -1.15
N VAL A 99 17.93 -13.16 -2.22
CA VAL A 99 17.99 -14.61 -2.52
C VAL A 99 19.41 -14.98 -2.93
N ASN A 100 20.09 -15.78 -2.09
CA ASN A 100 21.49 -16.18 -2.29
C ASN A 100 22.47 -14.99 -2.44
N ASP A 101 22.15 -13.83 -1.86
CA ASP A 101 23.01 -12.63 -1.87
C ASP A 101 22.59 -11.66 -0.75
N TYR A 102 23.33 -10.57 -0.60
CA TYR A 102 22.96 -9.48 0.30
C TYR A 102 23.35 -8.13 -0.29
N HIS A 103 22.72 -7.08 0.21
CA HIS A 103 23.06 -5.70 -0.14
C HIS A 103 23.29 -4.85 1.10
N CYS A 104 24.44 -4.17 1.17
CA CYS A 104 24.74 -3.22 2.23
C CYS A 104 24.28 -1.82 1.83
N ASN A 105 23.30 -1.26 2.53
CA ASN A 105 22.89 0.11 2.32
C ASN A 105 23.91 1.05 2.97
N CYS A 106 24.72 1.72 2.16
CA CYS A 106 25.78 2.57 2.67
C CYS A 106 25.24 3.88 3.26
N LYS A 107 25.78 4.26 4.42
CA LYS A 107 25.66 5.62 4.97
C LYS A 107 26.23 6.61 3.97
N ALA A 108 25.70 7.82 3.99
CA ALA A 108 26.22 8.90 3.16
C ALA A 108 27.74 9.09 3.37
N GLY A 109 28.48 9.18 2.28
CA GLY A 109 29.95 9.23 2.31
C GLY A 109 30.66 7.89 2.39
N TYR A 110 29.95 6.76 2.25
CA TYR A 110 30.55 5.42 2.11
C TYR A 110 30.09 4.75 0.80
N MET A 111 30.94 3.90 0.24
CA MET A 111 30.70 3.11 -0.97
C MET A 111 31.41 1.75 -0.88
N GLY A 112 31.23 0.90 -1.89
CA GLY A 112 31.76 -0.46 -1.94
C GLY A 112 30.68 -1.50 -1.64
N ARG A 113 30.92 -2.78 -2.00
CA ARG A 113 29.94 -3.87 -1.80
C ARG A 113 29.61 -4.05 -0.32
N HIS A 114 30.55 -3.71 0.55
CA HIS A 114 30.43 -3.82 1.99
C HIS A 114 30.39 -2.43 2.66
N CYS A 115 30.24 -1.33 1.92
CA CYS A 115 30.35 0.03 2.45
C CYS A 115 31.68 0.31 3.19
N GLU A 116 32.75 -0.34 2.75
CA GLU A 116 34.08 -0.32 3.35
C GLU A 116 34.90 0.91 2.93
N VAL A 117 34.51 1.57 1.83
CA VAL A 117 35.27 2.68 1.25
C VAL A 117 34.63 4.00 1.66
N LYS A 118 35.37 4.82 2.40
CA LYS A 118 34.96 6.20 2.70
C LYS A 118 35.23 7.10 1.49
N VAL A 119 34.19 7.74 0.97
CA VAL A 119 34.26 8.62 -0.20
C VAL A 119 34.88 9.96 0.19
N ASN A 120 35.96 10.35 -0.49
CA ASN A 120 36.46 11.71 -0.44
C ASN A 120 35.89 12.51 -1.61
N PHE A 121 34.80 13.24 -1.35
CA PHE A 121 34.13 14.06 -2.35
C PHE A 121 34.98 15.22 -2.90
N CYS A 122 36.09 15.57 -2.23
CA CYS A 122 37.03 16.59 -2.69
C CYS A 122 38.24 16.03 -3.46
N ALA A 123 38.36 14.70 -3.65
CA ALA A 123 39.54 14.08 -4.25
C ALA A 123 39.83 14.56 -5.69
N ASN A 124 38.80 14.97 -6.43
CA ASN A 124 38.91 15.45 -7.81
C ASN A 124 38.75 16.97 -7.94
N SER A 125 38.92 17.73 -6.85
CA SER A 125 38.79 19.20 -6.82
C SER A 125 37.52 19.71 -7.53
N PRO A 126 36.32 19.33 -7.06
CA PRO A 126 35.07 19.68 -7.74
C PRO A 126 34.76 21.19 -7.72
N CYS A 127 35.39 21.96 -6.84
CA CYS A 127 35.21 23.41 -6.75
C CYS A 127 36.11 24.13 -7.77
N GLN A 128 35.50 24.85 -8.69
CA GLN A 128 36.15 25.62 -9.75
C GLN A 128 36.55 27.01 -9.26
N ASN A 129 37.27 27.77 -10.09
CA ASN A 129 37.61 29.18 -9.87
C ASN A 129 38.25 29.49 -8.50
N GLY A 130 39.11 28.57 -8.01
CA GLY A 130 39.79 28.73 -6.73
C GLY A 130 38.88 28.57 -5.50
N GLY A 131 37.70 27.97 -5.67
CA GLY A 131 36.80 27.63 -4.57
C GLY A 131 37.40 26.59 -3.62
N ILE A 132 37.12 26.72 -2.32
CA ILE A 132 37.63 25.82 -1.28
C ILE A 132 36.64 24.67 -1.09
N CYS A 133 37.11 23.43 -1.32
CA CYS A 133 36.30 22.23 -1.13
C CYS A 133 36.33 21.74 0.33
N THR A 134 35.15 21.48 0.89
CA THR A 134 35.00 20.84 2.19
C THR A 134 34.09 19.61 2.09
N THR A 135 34.52 18.46 2.63
CA THR A 135 33.69 17.26 2.68
C THR A 135 32.62 17.41 3.76
N ILE A 136 31.36 17.15 3.40
CA ILE A 136 30.22 17.12 4.34
C ILE A 136 29.71 15.67 4.48
N HIS A 137 28.78 15.41 5.43
CA HIS A 137 28.24 14.06 5.67
C HIS A 137 27.68 13.38 4.40
N ALA A 138 27.19 14.16 3.43
CA ALA A 138 26.68 13.65 2.16
C ALA A 138 27.14 14.54 0.99
N GLY A 139 28.38 14.37 0.54
CA GLY A 139 28.93 15.10 -0.61
C GLY A 139 30.03 16.10 -0.23
N HIS A 140 30.17 17.14 -1.05
CA HIS A 140 31.08 18.25 -0.81
C HIS A 140 30.32 19.58 -0.82
N ARG A 141 30.91 20.58 -0.17
CA ARG A 141 30.50 21.98 -0.23
C ARG A 141 31.68 22.82 -0.69
N CYS A 142 31.43 23.65 -1.70
CA CYS A 142 32.38 24.62 -2.20
C CYS A 142 32.13 25.98 -1.55
N THR A 143 33.18 26.59 -1.02
CA THR A 143 33.18 28.00 -0.63
C THR A 143 33.80 28.80 -1.75
N CYS A 144 33.01 29.63 -2.40
CA CYS A 144 33.41 30.38 -3.60
C CYS A 144 34.19 31.65 -3.26
N GLN A 145 35.11 32.03 -4.15
CA GLN A 145 35.81 33.30 -4.08
C GLN A 145 34.88 34.45 -4.48
N GLU A 146 35.23 35.68 -4.10
CA GLU A 146 34.42 36.87 -4.38
C GLU A 146 34.12 37.03 -5.87
N GLY A 147 32.84 37.28 -6.18
CA GLY A 147 32.35 37.39 -7.56
C GLY A 147 31.98 36.06 -8.22
N PHE A 148 32.21 34.91 -7.58
CA PHE A 148 31.83 33.59 -8.08
C PHE A 148 30.73 32.90 -7.26
N TYR A 149 29.86 32.15 -7.92
CA TYR A 149 28.72 31.45 -7.30
C TYR A 149 28.38 30.14 -8.03
N GLY A 150 27.39 29.40 -7.55
CA GLY A 150 27.06 28.04 -8.00
C GLY A 150 27.51 26.96 -7.03
N LYS A 151 27.03 25.72 -7.23
CA LYS A 151 27.29 24.61 -6.28
C LYS A 151 28.77 24.24 -6.21
N ASN A 152 29.48 24.48 -7.30
CA ASN A 152 30.89 24.20 -7.51
C ASN A 152 31.69 25.48 -7.84
N CYS A 153 31.15 26.68 -7.56
CA CYS A 153 31.80 27.97 -7.87
C CYS A 153 32.06 28.20 -9.37
N GLU A 154 31.17 27.70 -10.20
CA GLU A 154 31.28 27.66 -11.65
C GLU A 154 30.89 28.99 -12.36
N PHE A 155 30.19 29.91 -11.69
CA PHE A 155 29.64 31.15 -12.30
C PHE A 155 30.32 32.42 -11.77
N SER A 156 30.32 33.54 -12.52
CA SER A 156 30.80 34.87 -12.07
C SER A 156 29.95 36.07 -12.59
N GLY A 157 29.44 36.96 -11.70
CA GLY A 157 28.67 38.22 -12.01
C GLY A 157 27.16 38.09 -12.38
N TYR A 158 26.31 39.15 -12.23
CA TYR A 158 24.82 39.10 -12.01
C TYR A 158 23.89 39.91 -12.98
N ASP A 159 22.62 39.48 -13.17
CA ASP A 159 21.47 40.26 -13.72
C ASP A 159 20.06 39.78 -13.24
N CYS A 160 19.90 38.51 -12.85
CA CYS A 160 18.62 37.94 -12.40
C CYS A 160 18.51 37.69 -10.89
N ASP A 161 19.55 38.01 -10.12
CA ASP A 161 19.65 37.69 -8.69
C ASP A 161 18.71 38.53 -7.78
N SER A 162 18.06 39.57 -8.32
CA SER A 162 17.06 40.40 -7.60
C SER A 162 15.61 40.02 -7.90
N ASP A 163 15.38 38.90 -8.59
CA ASP A 163 14.06 38.42 -9.03
C ASP A 163 13.17 39.55 -9.63
N PRO A 164 13.62 40.26 -10.68
CA PRO A 164 12.91 41.43 -11.20
C PRO A 164 11.56 41.12 -11.88
N CYS A 165 11.32 39.85 -12.24
CA CYS A 165 10.11 39.41 -12.93
C CYS A 165 8.98 39.11 -11.95
N GLN A 166 7.82 39.74 -12.15
CA GLN A 166 6.63 39.60 -11.30
C GLN A 166 5.70 38.50 -11.82
N ASN A 167 4.68 38.16 -11.02
CA ASN A 167 3.59 37.25 -11.40
C ASN A 167 4.04 35.88 -11.94
N GLY A 168 5.18 35.37 -11.46
CA GLY A 168 5.75 34.09 -11.86
C GLY A 168 6.54 34.11 -13.16
N GLY A 169 6.91 35.28 -13.67
CA GLY A 169 7.81 35.42 -14.82
C GLY A 169 9.21 34.87 -14.57
N VAL A 170 9.80 34.32 -15.63
CA VAL A 170 11.14 33.72 -15.57
C VAL A 170 12.17 34.73 -16.04
N CYS A 171 13.07 35.14 -15.15
CA CYS A 171 14.16 36.05 -15.50
C CYS A 171 15.22 35.34 -16.33
N ARG A 172 15.60 35.96 -17.45
CA ARG A 172 16.72 35.55 -18.30
C ARG A 172 17.70 36.71 -18.49
N ILE A 173 18.98 36.39 -18.61
CA ILE A 173 20.02 37.38 -18.86
C ILE A 173 20.10 37.66 -20.37
N SER A 174 20.16 38.93 -20.77
CA SER A 174 20.20 39.38 -22.16
C SER A 174 21.63 39.45 -22.70
N GLU A 175 21.84 39.04 -23.95
CA GLU A 175 23.17 38.94 -24.58
C GLU A 175 23.90 40.30 -24.78
N GLY A 176 23.21 41.43 -24.60
CA GLY A 176 23.77 42.79 -24.63
C GLY A 176 24.07 43.40 -23.26
N GLY A 177 23.91 42.63 -22.18
CA GLY A 177 23.88 43.12 -20.79
C GLY A 177 22.46 43.51 -20.34
N GLY A 178 22.07 43.11 -19.13
CA GLY A 178 20.72 43.31 -18.57
C GLY A 178 19.91 42.02 -18.51
N TYR A 179 18.63 42.12 -18.12
CA TYR A 179 17.70 40.99 -18.00
C TYR A 179 16.46 41.15 -18.88
N HIS A 180 15.77 40.04 -19.13
CA HIS A 180 14.48 39.94 -19.81
C HIS A 180 13.58 38.98 -19.04
N CYS A 181 12.30 39.32 -18.91
CA CYS A 181 11.32 38.47 -18.25
C CYS A 181 10.48 37.72 -19.28
N ASP A 182 10.53 36.39 -19.23
CA ASP A 182 9.57 35.55 -19.93
C ASP A 182 8.26 35.56 -19.14
N CYS A 183 7.25 36.26 -19.66
CA CYS A 183 5.96 36.39 -18.97
C CYS A 183 5.08 35.15 -19.15
N PRO A 184 4.45 34.66 -18.07
CA PRO A 184 3.46 33.60 -18.14
C PRO A 184 2.29 34.04 -19.03
N LYS A 185 1.64 33.06 -19.63
CA LYS A 185 0.50 33.31 -20.50
C LYS A 185 -0.60 34.04 -19.73
N GLY A 186 -0.97 35.22 -20.18
CA GLY A 186 -1.93 36.08 -19.51
C GLY A 186 -1.32 37.37 -18.95
N THR A 187 0.01 37.43 -18.78
CA THR A 187 0.70 38.67 -18.39
C THR A 187 1.61 39.23 -19.48
N ASP A 188 1.84 40.54 -19.42
CA ASP A 188 2.69 41.29 -20.35
C ASP A 188 3.41 42.43 -19.60
N GLY A 189 4.24 43.21 -20.29
CA GLY A 189 5.05 44.27 -19.70
C GLY A 189 6.52 43.87 -19.53
N THR A 190 7.34 44.81 -19.05
CA THR A 190 8.81 44.57 -18.98
C THR A 190 9.16 43.58 -17.87
N ASN A 191 8.37 43.57 -16.80
CA ASN A 191 8.51 42.72 -15.63
C ASN A 191 7.26 41.85 -15.41
N CYS A 192 6.44 41.62 -16.44
CA CYS A 192 5.20 40.84 -16.37
C CYS A 192 4.13 41.43 -15.44
N GLU A 193 4.07 42.75 -15.35
CA GLU A 193 3.18 43.52 -14.48
C GLU A 193 1.79 43.80 -15.05
N LEU A 194 1.58 43.62 -16.36
CA LEU A 194 0.33 43.92 -17.05
C LEU A 194 -0.51 42.67 -17.23
N ASP A 195 -1.83 42.84 -17.16
CA ASP A 195 -2.81 41.81 -17.50
C ASP A 195 -3.16 41.90 -18.99
N SER A 196 -3.02 40.81 -19.72
CA SER A 196 -3.17 40.78 -21.18
C SER A 196 -4.20 39.77 -21.69
N LEU A 197 -4.73 38.93 -20.79
CA LEU A 197 -5.75 37.93 -21.09
C LEU A 197 -6.88 38.05 -20.08
N ASN A 198 -8.12 37.92 -20.55
CA ASN A 198 -9.26 37.74 -19.67
C ASN A 198 -9.56 36.24 -19.55
N GLU A 199 -9.19 35.62 -18.42
CA GLU A 199 -9.36 34.18 -18.24
C GLU A 199 -10.83 33.73 -18.19
N CYS A 200 -11.76 34.65 -17.93
CA CYS A 200 -13.19 34.35 -17.93
C CYS A 200 -13.78 34.05 -19.31
N ASP A 201 -13.13 34.47 -20.39
CA ASP A 201 -13.60 34.19 -21.77
C ASP A 201 -13.62 32.68 -22.07
N SER A 202 -12.83 31.89 -21.33
CA SER A 202 -12.78 30.43 -21.45
C SER A 202 -13.92 29.68 -20.75
N ASN A 203 -14.82 30.39 -20.08
CA ASN A 203 -15.89 29.85 -19.22
C ASN A 203 -15.36 28.81 -18.20
N PRO A 204 -14.42 29.19 -17.32
CA PRO A 204 -13.77 28.23 -16.44
C PRO A 204 -14.66 27.74 -15.28
N CYS A 205 -15.70 28.50 -14.91
CA CYS A 205 -16.63 28.14 -13.85
C CYS A 205 -17.57 27.01 -14.33
N ARG A 206 -17.54 25.86 -13.65
CA ARG A 206 -18.16 24.60 -14.08
C ARG A 206 -19.66 24.51 -13.83
N HIS A 207 -20.29 25.58 -13.34
CA HIS A 207 -21.72 25.64 -13.09
C HIS A 207 -22.36 26.78 -13.91
N PRO A 208 -23.52 26.56 -14.57
CA PRO A 208 -24.16 27.57 -15.43
C PRO A 208 -24.53 28.86 -14.70
N ASP A 209 -24.90 28.77 -13.42
CA ASP A 209 -25.24 29.93 -12.59
C ASP A 209 -24.03 30.58 -11.87
N ALA A 210 -22.81 30.12 -12.16
CA ALA A 210 -21.60 30.71 -11.57
C ALA A 210 -21.16 31.95 -12.36
N SER A 211 -20.82 33.03 -11.66
CA SER A 211 -20.29 34.26 -12.29
C SER A 211 -18.76 34.26 -12.27
N CYS A 212 -18.11 34.60 -13.39
CA CYS A 212 -16.66 34.71 -13.45
C CYS A 212 -16.21 36.18 -13.36
N GLN A 213 -15.16 36.44 -12.58
CA GLN A 213 -14.47 37.71 -12.51
C GLN A 213 -12.99 37.54 -12.87
N ASP A 214 -12.54 38.35 -13.81
CA ASP A 214 -11.18 38.40 -14.30
C ASP A 214 -10.21 39.01 -13.28
N LYS A 215 -8.99 38.49 -13.20
CA LYS A 215 -7.92 38.95 -12.29
C LYS A 215 -6.56 38.86 -12.99
N LEU A 216 -5.60 39.62 -12.47
CA LEU A 216 -4.22 39.58 -12.97
C LEU A 216 -3.66 38.15 -12.99
N ALA A 217 -3.51 37.59 -14.20
CA ALA A 217 -3.05 36.23 -14.46
C ALA A 217 -3.91 35.07 -13.89
N ASP A 218 -5.15 35.32 -13.48
CA ASP A 218 -6.05 34.31 -12.88
C ASP A 218 -7.52 34.75 -12.99
N TYR A 219 -8.45 33.90 -12.55
CA TYR A 219 -9.86 34.27 -12.46
C TYR A 219 -10.45 33.86 -11.11
N ALA A 220 -11.62 34.43 -10.81
CA ALA A 220 -12.44 34.07 -9.67
C ALA A 220 -13.83 33.65 -10.13
N CYS A 221 -14.26 32.45 -9.74
CA CYS A 221 -15.64 32.03 -9.89
C CYS A 221 -16.45 32.40 -8.64
N TYR A 222 -17.68 32.84 -8.81
CA TYR A 222 -18.66 33.04 -7.75
C TYR A 222 -19.71 31.94 -7.88
N CYS A 223 -19.69 31.00 -6.94
CA CYS A 223 -20.49 29.80 -6.96
C CYS A 223 -21.91 30.05 -6.44
N PRO A 224 -22.91 29.40 -7.04
CA PRO A 224 -24.28 29.42 -6.53
C PRO A 224 -24.39 28.65 -5.21
N PRO A 225 -25.52 28.77 -4.49
CA PRO A 225 -25.80 27.96 -3.31
C PRO A 225 -25.61 26.47 -3.60
N LYS A 226 -25.13 25.75 -2.60
CA LYS A 226 -24.77 24.33 -2.64
C LYS A 226 -23.52 23.98 -3.47
N HIS A 227 -22.80 24.97 -4.00
CA HIS A 227 -21.56 24.74 -4.75
C HIS A 227 -20.38 25.50 -4.13
N THR A 228 -19.18 24.91 -4.27
CA THR A 228 -17.91 25.45 -3.79
C THR A 228 -16.75 24.91 -4.63
N GLY A 229 -15.50 25.27 -4.31
CA GLY A 229 -14.30 24.99 -5.11
C GLY A 229 -13.90 26.16 -6.02
N LYS A 230 -12.65 26.16 -6.53
CA LYS A 230 -12.10 27.30 -7.31
C LYS A 230 -12.97 27.59 -8.53
N ASN A 231 -13.55 26.54 -9.12
CA ASN A 231 -14.32 26.57 -10.35
C ASN A 231 -15.79 26.14 -10.11
N CYS A 232 -16.27 26.11 -8.86
CA CYS A 232 -17.62 25.65 -8.47
C CYS A 232 -17.93 24.18 -8.79
N GLU A 233 -16.89 23.36 -8.83
CA GLU A 233 -16.94 21.94 -9.17
C GLU A 233 -17.37 21.02 -8.01
N ILE A 234 -17.39 21.53 -6.77
CA ILE A 234 -17.70 20.75 -5.57
C ILE A 234 -19.13 21.03 -5.14
N TYR A 235 -19.93 19.98 -4.94
CA TYR A 235 -21.25 20.07 -4.33
C TYR A 235 -21.15 19.97 -2.81
N ASP A 236 -21.72 20.93 -2.09
CA ASP A 236 -21.77 20.98 -0.63
C ASP A 236 -23.14 21.49 -0.20
N ARG A 237 -23.98 20.61 0.36
CA ARG A 237 -25.35 20.90 0.80
C ARG A 237 -25.44 22.08 1.77
N SER A 238 -24.37 22.35 2.52
CA SER A 238 -24.31 23.42 3.52
C SER A 238 -23.79 24.75 2.97
N SER A 239 -23.20 24.75 1.77
CA SER A 239 -22.66 25.96 1.15
C SER A 239 -23.76 26.93 0.77
N LEU A 240 -23.62 28.18 1.22
CA LEU A 240 -24.45 29.30 0.76
C LEU A 240 -24.01 29.85 -0.62
N GLY A 241 -22.96 29.28 -1.21
CA GLY A 241 -22.28 29.82 -2.39
C GLY A 241 -21.28 30.92 -2.04
N GLY A 242 -20.83 31.67 -3.04
CA GLY A 242 -19.88 32.79 -2.88
C GLY A 242 -18.58 32.61 -3.66
N LEU A 243 -17.52 33.33 -3.28
CA LEU A 243 -16.23 33.27 -3.99
C LEU A 243 -15.66 31.84 -3.92
N GLY A 244 -15.49 31.22 -5.08
CA GLY A 244 -14.84 29.94 -5.28
C GLY A 244 -13.41 30.03 -4.81
N GLN A 245 -13.14 29.39 -3.68
CA GLN A 245 -11.79 29.29 -3.15
C GLN A 245 -11.17 27.97 -3.63
N PRO A 246 -9.87 27.96 -3.99
CA PRO A 246 -9.16 26.69 -4.06
C PRO A 246 -9.38 25.94 -2.76
N VAL A 247 -9.47 24.61 -2.83
CA VAL A 247 -9.61 23.77 -1.64
C VAL A 247 -8.38 23.96 -0.77
N VAL A 248 -8.41 25.00 0.06
CA VAL A 248 -7.50 25.14 1.17
C VAL A 248 -8.02 24.13 2.15
N THR A 249 -7.28 23.06 2.38
CA THR A 249 -7.44 22.18 3.53
C THR A 249 -7.29 23.03 4.80
N ARG A 250 -8.33 23.79 5.17
CA ARG A 250 -8.39 24.57 6.40
C ARG A 250 -8.96 23.68 7.48
N LYS A 251 -8.08 23.47 8.46
CA LYS A 251 -8.38 23.06 9.83
C LYS A 251 -9.55 23.90 10.38
N ASP A 252 -10.44 23.23 11.11
CA ASP A 252 -11.50 23.75 11.99
C ASP A 252 -12.66 24.49 11.29
N THR A 253 -13.95 24.17 11.46
CA THR A 253 -14.65 23.50 12.58
C THR A 253 -16.04 23.07 12.09
N THR A 254 -16.28 21.77 11.97
CA THR A 254 -17.60 21.16 12.20
C THR A 254 -17.40 20.11 13.28
N THR A 255 -18.12 20.31 14.37
CA THR A 255 -17.79 19.84 15.70
C THR A 255 -18.16 18.36 15.88
N TYR A 256 -17.19 17.60 16.37
CA TYR A 256 -17.35 16.54 17.39
C TYR A 256 -17.71 15.09 17.01
N TYR A 257 -18.13 14.78 15.78
CA TYR A 257 -18.31 13.36 15.36
C TYR A 257 -17.30 12.87 14.30
N ALA A 258 -16.67 13.76 13.54
CA ALA A 258 -15.56 13.43 12.63
C ALA A 258 -14.20 13.58 13.33
N LYS A 259 -13.93 12.77 14.37
CA LYS A 259 -12.59 12.73 14.99
C LYS A 259 -11.58 12.09 14.02
N ASP A 260 -11.01 12.96 13.20
CA ASP A 260 -9.73 12.90 12.48
C ASP A 260 -9.43 11.55 11.82
N LEU A 261 -9.77 11.43 10.52
CA LEU A 261 -9.42 10.26 9.70
C LEU A 261 -7.91 9.92 9.81
N GLU A 262 -7.05 10.92 10.04
CA GLU A 262 -5.62 10.75 10.28
C GLU A 262 -5.35 10.10 11.66
N LEU A 263 -6.07 10.49 12.72
CA LEU A 263 -6.00 9.85 14.03
C LEU A 263 -6.56 8.43 13.99
N GLN A 264 -7.66 8.22 13.26
CA GLN A 264 -8.22 6.88 13.05
C GLN A 264 -7.24 6.00 12.27
N ARG A 265 -6.59 6.52 11.23
CA ARG A 265 -5.49 5.83 10.53
C ARG A 265 -4.30 5.54 11.45
N LYS A 266 -3.94 6.45 12.35
CA LYS A 266 -2.93 6.19 13.40
C LYS A 266 -3.40 5.11 14.39
N GLN A 267 -4.69 5.06 14.71
CA GLN A 267 -5.31 4.02 15.52
C GLN A 267 -5.25 2.67 14.80
N CYS A 268 -5.52 2.62 13.49
CA CYS A 268 -5.35 1.43 12.65
C CYS A 268 -3.91 0.91 12.70
N VAL A 269 -2.92 1.81 12.60
CA VAL A 269 -1.50 1.46 12.71
C VAL A 269 -1.17 0.95 14.12
N LYS A 270 -1.71 1.57 15.19
CA LYS A 270 -1.54 1.12 16.58
C LYS A 270 -2.18 -0.25 16.83
N ASN A 271 -3.30 -0.54 16.18
CA ASN A 271 -4.01 -1.82 16.25
C ASN A 271 -3.43 -2.87 15.29
N ASN A 272 -2.35 -2.56 14.57
CA ASN A 272 -1.70 -3.42 13.56
C ASN A 272 -2.63 -3.87 12.41
N CYS A 273 -3.65 -3.09 12.08
CA CYS A 273 -4.56 -3.39 10.97
C CYS A 273 -3.86 -3.62 9.62
N PRO A 274 -2.74 -2.94 9.26
CA PRO A 274 -2.01 -3.24 8.03
C PRO A 274 -1.40 -4.66 7.95
N LEU A 275 -1.22 -5.35 9.09
CA LEU A 275 -0.74 -6.74 9.16
C LEU A 275 -1.89 -7.75 9.26
N LYS A 276 -3.08 -7.27 9.60
CA LYS A 276 -4.31 -8.06 9.70
C LYS A 276 -5.05 -8.10 8.36
N ARG A 277 -4.93 -7.06 7.54
CA ARG A 277 -5.52 -7.00 6.20
C ARG A 277 -5.14 -8.22 5.32
N GLY A 278 -6.13 -8.82 4.67
CA GLY A 278 -5.97 -9.94 3.74
C GLY A 278 -5.67 -11.29 4.40
N ASN A 279 -6.01 -11.44 5.69
CA ASN A 279 -5.87 -12.69 6.45
C ASN A 279 -7.17 -13.53 6.48
N TYR A 280 -8.25 -13.05 5.83
CA TYR A 280 -9.58 -13.66 5.78
C TYR A 280 -10.30 -13.78 7.14
N ARG A 281 -9.84 -13.04 8.15
CA ARG A 281 -10.54 -12.82 9.42
C ARG A 281 -10.94 -11.36 9.47
N CYS A 282 -12.16 -11.09 9.93
CA CYS A 282 -12.57 -9.72 10.23
C CYS A 282 -12.13 -9.37 11.66
N ASP A 283 -11.06 -8.59 11.80
CA ASP A 283 -10.65 -8.02 13.07
C ASP A 283 -11.51 -6.78 13.39
N GLU A 284 -12.35 -6.84 14.43
CA GLU A 284 -13.34 -5.80 14.76
C GLU A 284 -12.71 -4.42 14.99
N GLU A 285 -11.52 -4.36 15.59
CA GLU A 285 -10.78 -3.12 15.81
C GLU A 285 -10.21 -2.48 14.53
N CYS A 286 -10.27 -3.21 13.41
CA CYS A 286 -9.87 -2.81 12.07
C CYS A 286 -11.07 -2.68 11.12
N ASN A 287 -12.29 -2.97 11.60
CA ASN A 287 -13.53 -2.84 10.86
C ASN A 287 -14.03 -1.38 10.82
N THR A 288 -13.22 -0.49 10.24
CA THR A 288 -13.58 0.91 10.03
C THR A 288 -13.16 1.35 8.63
N TYR A 289 -13.83 2.38 8.10
CA TYR A 289 -13.45 2.97 6.80
C TYR A 289 -11.99 3.45 6.78
N ALA A 290 -11.48 3.99 7.90
CA ALA A 290 -10.10 4.46 8.01
C ALA A 290 -9.05 3.34 7.89
N CYS A 291 -9.43 2.10 8.21
CA CYS A 291 -8.58 0.90 8.12
C CYS A 291 -8.92 0.03 6.90
N ASP A 292 -9.66 0.57 5.92
CA ASP A 292 -10.14 -0.14 4.73
C ASP A 292 -10.92 -1.43 5.05
N PHE A 293 -11.71 -1.43 6.14
CA PHE A 293 -12.48 -2.59 6.61
C PHE A 293 -11.65 -3.87 6.72
N ASP A 294 -10.45 -3.74 7.30
CA ASP A 294 -9.46 -4.80 7.43
C ASP A 294 -9.02 -5.38 6.07
N GLY A 295 -8.71 -4.50 5.12
CA GLY A 295 -8.39 -4.92 3.74
C GLY A 295 -9.58 -5.55 3.00
N ASN A 296 -10.80 -5.16 3.37
CA ASN A 296 -12.06 -5.75 2.97
C ASN A 296 -12.32 -7.16 3.50
N ASP A 297 -11.53 -7.71 4.44
CA ASP A 297 -11.84 -9.02 5.04
C ASP A 297 -13.16 -9.00 5.82
N CYS A 298 -13.52 -7.84 6.40
CA CYS A 298 -14.83 -7.60 7.00
C CYS A 298 -15.97 -7.41 6.00
N SER A 299 -15.65 -7.22 4.72
CA SER A 299 -16.59 -7.04 3.61
C SER A 299 -16.41 -8.09 2.50
N LEU A 300 -15.93 -9.28 2.87
CA LEU A 300 -15.78 -10.45 1.97
C LEU A 300 -14.88 -10.18 0.75
N GLY A 301 -13.88 -9.33 0.89
CA GLY A 301 -12.92 -8.94 -0.14
C GLY A 301 -13.46 -7.91 -1.15
N ILE A 302 -14.65 -7.36 -0.94
CA ILE A 302 -15.31 -6.42 -1.85
C ILE A 302 -15.39 -5.05 -1.18
N ASN A 303 -15.06 -3.97 -1.90
CA ASN A 303 -15.41 -2.62 -1.47
C ASN A 303 -16.90 -2.40 -1.75
N PRO A 304 -17.76 -2.34 -0.72
CA PRO A 304 -19.20 -2.33 -0.92
C PRO A 304 -19.72 -0.98 -1.46
N TRP A 305 -18.86 0.04 -1.52
CA TRP A 305 -19.16 1.38 -2.00
C TRP A 305 -18.69 1.66 -3.43
N VAL A 306 -18.03 0.70 -4.09
CA VAL A 306 -17.38 0.90 -5.40
C VAL A 306 -18.34 1.39 -6.49
N ASN A 307 -19.62 1.01 -6.39
CA ASN A 307 -20.65 1.36 -7.35
C ASN A 307 -21.53 2.53 -6.89
N CYS A 308 -21.30 3.09 -5.70
CA CYS A 308 -22.13 4.17 -5.16
C CYS A 308 -21.85 5.49 -5.90
N THR A 309 -22.84 5.98 -6.67
CA THR A 309 -22.73 7.24 -7.44
C THR A 309 -23.44 8.41 -6.77
N ALA A 310 -23.74 8.30 -5.48
CA ALA A 310 -24.41 9.38 -4.75
C ALA A 310 -23.54 10.67 -4.77
N PRO A 311 -24.16 11.86 -4.79
CA PRO A 311 -23.45 13.13 -4.77
C PRO A 311 -22.73 13.42 -3.44
N ILE A 312 -22.94 12.56 -2.43
CA ILE A 312 -22.33 12.62 -1.10
C ILE A 312 -21.61 11.30 -0.77
N ARG A 313 -20.74 11.33 0.24
CA ARG A 313 -19.97 10.18 0.69
C ARG A 313 -20.80 9.29 1.60
N CYS A 314 -21.54 8.34 1.01
CA CYS A 314 -22.50 7.52 1.77
C CYS A 314 -21.92 6.67 2.90
N TRP A 315 -20.62 6.35 2.89
CA TRP A 315 -19.99 5.65 4.00
C TRP A 315 -19.84 6.51 5.27
N GLU A 316 -19.93 7.84 5.17
CA GLU A 316 -19.83 8.76 6.32
C GLU A 316 -21.17 8.92 7.06
N VAL A 317 -22.28 8.57 6.41
CA VAL A 317 -23.65 8.66 6.93
C VAL A 317 -24.33 7.30 7.09
N PHE A 318 -23.66 6.21 6.70
CA PHE A 318 -24.19 4.86 6.79
C PHE A 318 -24.55 4.45 8.22
N MET A 319 -25.82 4.12 8.45
CA MET A 319 -26.32 3.66 9.76
C MET A 319 -26.14 4.72 10.88
N ASP A 320 -26.22 6.00 10.54
CA ASP A 320 -26.11 7.12 11.46
C ASP A 320 -27.44 7.47 12.18
N GLY A 321 -28.54 6.82 11.76
CA GLY A 321 -29.89 6.98 12.31
C GLY A 321 -30.70 8.12 11.70
N ASN A 322 -30.15 8.85 10.73
CA ASN A 322 -30.85 9.79 9.87
C ASN A 322 -31.10 9.14 8.51
N CYS A 323 -32.23 9.44 7.87
CA CYS A 323 -32.45 8.96 6.50
C CYS A 323 -31.85 9.94 5.50
N ASP A 324 -30.73 9.56 4.88
CA ASP A 324 -30.10 10.23 3.74
C ASP A 324 -30.58 9.58 2.43
N GLU A 325 -31.63 10.16 1.84
CA GLU A 325 -32.30 9.64 0.64
C GLU A 325 -31.35 9.45 -0.55
N GLU A 326 -30.30 10.28 -0.67
CA GLU A 326 -29.27 10.16 -1.71
C GLU A 326 -28.46 8.86 -1.60
N CYS A 327 -28.36 8.30 -0.39
CA CYS A 327 -27.69 7.04 -0.08
C CYS A 327 -28.66 5.84 -0.01
N TYR A 328 -29.97 6.10 -0.07
CA TYR A 328 -31.02 5.08 -0.06
C TYR A 328 -31.20 4.40 -1.43
N ASN A 329 -30.15 3.72 -1.88
CA ASN A 329 -30.18 2.93 -3.10
C ASN A 329 -29.27 1.68 -2.96
N PRO A 330 -29.44 0.66 -3.83
CA PRO A 330 -28.71 -0.60 -3.71
C PRO A 330 -27.19 -0.45 -3.84
N GLN A 331 -26.73 0.56 -4.58
CA GLN A 331 -25.29 0.79 -4.82
C GLN A 331 -24.61 1.46 -3.63
N CYS A 332 -25.39 2.13 -2.78
CA CYS A 332 -24.95 2.82 -1.57
C CYS A 332 -25.50 2.15 -0.30
N LEU A 333 -25.81 0.85 -0.38
CA LEU A 333 -26.21 -0.02 0.74
C LEU A 333 -27.45 0.45 1.53
N PHE A 334 -28.39 1.12 0.85
CA PHE A 334 -29.65 1.60 1.42
C PHE A 334 -29.48 2.42 2.71
N ASP A 335 -28.39 3.18 2.80
CA ASP A 335 -28.11 4.05 3.93
C ASP A 335 -28.16 3.33 5.30
N GLY A 336 -27.56 2.13 5.36
CA GLY A 336 -27.54 1.33 6.60
C GLY A 336 -28.91 0.82 7.04
N ARG A 337 -29.94 1.00 6.20
CA ARG A 337 -31.36 0.81 6.50
C ARG A 337 -31.95 1.85 7.46
N ASP A 338 -31.32 3.01 7.62
CA ASP A 338 -31.90 4.12 8.40
C ASP A 338 -33.17 4.69 7.77
N CYS A 339 -33.25 4.60 6.44
CA CYS A 339 -34.46 4.91 5.68
C CYS A 339 -35.52 3.78 5.71
N GLU A 340 -35.19 2.58 6.18
CA GLU A 340 -36.19 1.53 6.39
C GLU A 340 -36.98 1.82 7.66
N LYS A 341 -38.31 1.79 7.54
CA LYS A 341 -39.19 1.94 8.70
C LYS A 341 -39.00 0.71 9.59
N THR A 342 -38.58 0.91 10.83
CA THR A 342 -38.46 -0.17 11.82
C THR A 342 -39.76 -0.98 11.88
N LEU A 343 -39.64 -2.30 11.73
CA LEU A 343 -40.78 -3.22 11.81
C LEU A 343 -41.42 -3.13 13.20
N GLN A 344 -42.75 -3.20 13.25
CA GLN A 344 -43.49 -3.13 14.51
C GLN A 344 -43.18 -4.36 15.38
N LEU A 345 -43.27 -4.24 16.71
CA LEU A 345 -43.06 -5.37 17.61
C LEU A 345 -44.08 -6.49 17.38
N CYS A 346 -43.62 -7.75 17.42
CA CYS A 346 -44.47 -8.94 17.39
C CYS A 346 -45.64 -8.83 18.38
N ASN A 347 -46.81 -9.31 17.98
CA ASN A 347 -47.97 -9.36 18.86
C ASN A 347 -47.64 -10.19 20.13
N PRO A 348 -47.83 -9.67 21.36
CA PRO A 348 -47.42 -10.34 22.60
C PRO A 348 -48.01 -11.73 22.83
N VAL A 349 -49.20 -12.01 22.27
CA VAL A 349 -49.84 -13.34 22.36
C VAL A 349 -49.15 -14.34 21.45
N TYR A 350 -48.70 -13.89 20.27
CA TYR A 350 -47.96 -14.73 19.33
C TYR A 350 -46.49 -14.85 19.71
N ASP A 351 -45.87 -13.80 20.27
CA ASP A 351 -44.47 -13.80 20.70
C ASP A 351 -44.17 -14.96 21.67
N ALA A 352 -45.01 -15.13 22.71
CA ALA A 352 -44.86 -16.23 23.67
C ALA A 352 -45.13 -17.63 23.07
N TYR A 353 -45.99 -17.71 22.05
CA TYR A 353 -46.27 -18.96 21.33
C TYR A 353 -45.09 -19.31 20.41
N CYS A 354 -44.64 -18.38 19.58
CA CYS A 354 -43.53 -18.54 18.65
C CYS A 354 -42.23 -18.88 19.38
N GLN A 355 -41.97 -18.24 20.53
CA GLN A 355 -40.77 -18.50 21.32
C GLN A 355 -40.74 -19.90 21.96
N LYS A 356 -41.90 -20.46 22.35
CA LYS A 356 -42.00 -21.83 22.88
C LYS A 356 -41.92 -22.91 21.81
N HIS A 357 -42.31 -22.59 20.59
CA HIS A 357 -42.34 -23.51 19.46
C HIS A 357 -41.16 -23.30 18.50
N TYR A 358 -40.27 -22.36 18.80
CA TYR A 358 -39.05 -22.12 18.03
C TYR A 358 -38.13 -23.34 18.03
N ALA A 359 -37.62 -23.70 16.84
CA ALA A 359 -36.67 -24.80 16.61
C ALA A 359 -37.15 -26.19 17.08
N ASN A 360 -38.46 -26.40 17.21
CA ASN A 360 -39.05 -27.70 17.56
C ASN A 360 -39.11 -28.71 16.38
N GLY A 361 -38.63 -28.32 15.19
CA GLY A 361 -38.64 -29.14 13.98
C GLY A 361 -39.93 -29.08 13.16
N HIS A 362 -40.92 -28.27 13.56
CA HIS A 362 -42.16 -28.01 12.84
C HIS A 362 -42.23 -26.55 12.36
N CYS A 363 -42.85 -26.31 11.20
CA CYS A 363 -42.97 -24.97 10.62
C CYS A 363 -44.32 -24.36 11.02
N ASP A 364 -44.30 -23.38 11.92
CA ASP A 364 -45.47 -22.65 12.38
C ASP A 364 -45.65 -21.36 11.56
N TYR A 365 -46.52 -21.41 10.54
CA TYR A 365 -46.70 -20.31 9.58
C TYR A 365 -47.20 -18.99 10.20
N GLY A 366 -47.82 -19.04 11.39
CA GLY A 366 -48.23 -17.85 12.14
C GLY A 366 -47.07 -17.08 12.78
N CYS A 367 -45.86 -17.64 12.79
CA CYS A 367 -44.63 -17.08 13.33
C CYS A 367 -43.60 -16.74 12.23
N ASN A 368 -44.07 -16.59 10.99
CA ASN A 368 -43.20 -16.44 9.82
C ASN A 368 -43.49 -15.10 9.14
N ASN A 369 -43.25 -13.98 9.84
CA ASN A 369 -43.72 -12.69 9.34
C ASN A 369 -42.90 -11.45 9.72
N ALA A 370 -41.58 -11.46 9.88
CA ALA A 370 -40.74 -10.26 10.02
C ALA A 370 -40.94 -9.41 11.29
N GLU A 371 -42.18 -9.16 11.72
CA GLU A 371 -42.51 -8.68 13.07
C GLU A 371 -42.37 -9.81 14.11
N CYS A 372 -42.72 -11.06 13.77
CA CYS A 372 -42.50 -12.31 14.50
C CYS A 372 -41.73 -13.31 13.57
#